data_AF-A0A9P4QHG1-F1
#
_entry.id   AF-A0A9P4QHG1-F1
#
_cell.length_a   1.000
_cell.length_b   1.000
_cell.length_c   1.000
_cell.angle_alpha   90.00
_cell.angle_beta   90.00
_cell.angle_gamma   90.00
#
_symmetry.space_group_name_H-M   'P 1'
#
loop_
_entity.id
_entity.type
_entity.pdbx_description
1 polymer ?
#
loop_
_entity_poly.entity_id
_entity_poly.type
_entity_poly.pdbx_seq_one_letter_code
_entity_poly.pdbx_strand_id
1 'polypeptide(L)'
;MAILLRLTDAQACGSLVSPPYLRSANSRQLHYQRWYYLHHHLIHCVLHFAFELYVLWAALESICDGNCLPSGVTAYFSGAINVLTDTFVVLLPLRAITKMNMARSQKVRAIAVFGLGFIVLALSITRLAKTPMIFTEKDPTWALSNFAIYS
;
A
#
# COMPACT_ATOMS: atom_id res chain seq x y z
N MET A 1 -37.95 24.01 -4.03
CA MET A 1 -37.94 22.59 -3.61
C MET A 1 -36.86 21.72 -4.29
N ALA A 2 -36.11 22.22 -5.28
CA ALA A 2 -35.05 21.44 -5.95
C ALA A 2 -33.68 21.47 -5.25
N ILE A 3 -33.42 22.46 -4.39
CA ILE A 3 -32.13 22.63 -3.69
C ILE A 3 -31.99 21.62 -2.53
N LEU A 4 -33.10 21.30 -1.83
CA LEU A 4 -33.10 20.35 -0.70
C LEU A 4 -32.85 18.89 -1.13
N LEU A 5 -33.24 18.51 -2.34
CA LEU A 5 -32.96 17.17 -2.89
C LEU A 5 -31.48 17.00 -3.26
N ARG A 6 -30.80 18.05 -3.77
CA ARG A 6 -29.36 17.97 -4.04
C ARG A 6 -28.49 17.88 -2.78
N LEU A 7 -28.96 18.44 -1.66
CA LEU A 7 -28.25 18.37 -0.38
C LEU A 7 -28.30 16.96 0.23
N THR A 8 -29.40 16.23 0.04
CA THR A 8 -29.54 14.86 0.54
C THR A 8 -28.63 13.87 -0.21
N ASP A 9 -28.46 14.03 -1.53
CA ASP A 9 -27.51 13.22 -2.31
C ASP A 9 -26.04 13.48 -1.92
N ALA A 10 -25.67 14.73 -1.66
CA ALA A 10 -24.32 15.08 -1.21
C ALA A 10 -24.02 14.57 0.21
N GLN A 11 -25.00 14.60 1.12
CA GLN A 11 -24.87 14.06 2.47
C GLN A 11 -24.79 12.52 2.50
N ALA A 12 -25.42 11.83 1.55
CA ALA A 12 -25.36 10.38 1.43
C ALA A 12 -23.94 9.88 1.05
N CYS A 13 -23.25 10.61 0.17
CA CYS A 13 -21.90 10.23 -0.27
C CYS A 13 -20.84 10.44 0.85
N GLY A 14 -20.99 11.50 1.65
CA GLY A 14 -20.07 11.79 2.75
C GLY A 14 -20.22 10.88 3.97
N SER A 15 -21.41 10.34 4.22
CA SER A 15 -21.75 9.57 5.43
C SER A 15 -21.38 8.08 5.35
N LEU A 16 -21.10 7.55 4.16
CA LEU A 16 -20.64 6.16 3.95
C LEU A 16 -19.13 5.99 4.15
N VAL A 17 -18.36 7.09 4.06
CA VAL A 17 -16.89 7.09 4.17
C VAL A 17 -16.40 7.63 5.52
N SER A 18 -17.25 8.36 6.27
CA SER A 18 -16.83 8.97 7.53
C SER A 18 -17.00 8.01 8.72
N PRO A 19 -15.94 7.70 9.49
CA PRO A 19 -16.05 6.85 10.66
C PRO A 19 -17.03 7.45 11.69
N PRO A 20 -17.79 6.61 12.43
CA PRO A 20 -18.85 7.06 13.35
C PRO A 20 -18.36 8.03 14.44
N TYR A 21 -17.06 8.04 14.74
CA TYR A 21 -16.42 8.98 15.68
C TYR A 21 -16.44 10.44 15.20
N LEU A 22 -16.52 10.70 13.89
CA LEU A 22 -16.55 12.05 13.34
C LEU A 22 -17.93 12.72 13.46
N ARG A 23 -18.97 11.98 13.86
CA ARG A 23 -20.34 12.50 13.96
C ARG A 23 -20.60 13.34 15.21
N SER A 24 -19.76 13.23 16.25
CA SER A 24 -19.83 14.08 17.47
C SER A 24 -18.66 15.06 17.60
N ALA A 25 -17.79 15.15 16.60
CA ALA A 25 -16.61 16.00 16.64
C ALA A 25 -16.96 17.44 16.22
N ASN A 26 -16.66 18.42 17.08
CA ASN A 26 -16.83 19.84 16.80
C ASN A 26 -16.00 20.27 15.56
N SER A 27 -16.41 21.31 14.84
CA SER A 27 -15.81 21.69 13.55
C SER A 27 -14.29 21.91 13.61
N ARG A 28 -13.76 22.54 14.66
CA ARG A 28 -12.30 22.73 14.86
C ARG A 28 -11.54 21.42 15.12
N GLN A 29 -12.15 20.46 15.81
CA GLN A 29 -11.59 19.13 16.07
C GLN A 29 -11.51 18.30 14.78
N LEU A 30 -12.54 18.38 13.94
CA LEU A 30 -12.56 17.73 12.62
C LEU A 30 -11.44 18.26 11.71
N HIS A 31 -11.21 19.57 11.72
CA HIS A 31 -10.09 20.17 10.99
C HIS A 31 -8.75 19.66 11.53
N TYR A 32 -8.52 19.64 12.85
CA TYR A 32 -7.28 19.14 13.45
C TYR A 32 -7.00 17.66 13.12
N GLN A 33 -8.03 16.82 13.18
CA GLN A 33 -7.90 15.38 12.87
C GLN A 33 -7.64 15.15 11.38
N ARG A 34 -8.28 15.92 10.48
CA ARG A 34 -7.97 15.91 9.04
C ARG A 34 -6.55 16.37 8.75
N TRP A 35 -6.12 17.47 9.36
CA TRP A 35 -4.75 17.97 9.24
C TRP A 35 -3.73 16.94 9.74
N TYR A 36 -3.97 16.29 10.87
CA TYR A 36 -3.10 15.23 11.40
C TYR A 36 -2.97 14.02 10.45
N TYR A 37 -4.10 13.49 9.95
CA TYR A 37 -4.08 12.39 8.98
C TYR A 37 -3.42 12.80 7.65
N LEU A 38 -3.72 14.00 7.15
CA LEU A 38 -3.07 14.56 5.96
C LEU A 38 -1.57 14.71 6.14
N HIS A 39 -1.13 15.23 7.29
CA HIS A 39 0.28 15.42 7.60
C HIS A 39 1.00 14.08 7.71
N HIS A 40 0.43 13.11 8.43
CA HIS A 40 0.97 11.76 8.53
C HIS A 40 1.05 11.06 7.16
N HIS A 41 0.02 11.21 6.32
CA HIS A 41 -0.01 10.59 5.00
C HIS A 41 0.98 11.26 4.03
N LEU A 42 1.10 12.60 4.06
CA LEU A 42 2.09 13.37 3.30
C LEU A 42 3.52 13.00 3.71
N ILE A 43 3.80 12.91 5.01
CA ILE A 43 5.11 12.49 5.52
C ILE A 43 5.44 11.08 5.03
N HIS A 44 4.50 10.14 5.13
CA HIS A 44 4.74 8.77 4.68
C HIS A 44 4.99 8.68 3.17
N CYS A 45 4.25 9.44 2.37
CA CYS A 45 4.48 9.54 0.92
C CYS A 45 5.86 10.12 0.61
N VAL A 46 6.26 11.22 1.26
CA VAL A 46 7.57 11.85 1.04
C VAL A 46 8.71 10.91 1.45
N LEU A 47 8.58 10.22 2.59
CA LEU A 47 9.59 9.26 3.06
C LEU A 47 9.73 8.06 2.11
N HIS A 48 8.62 7.50 1.64
CA HIS A 48 8.64 6.40 0.67
C HIS A 48 9.26 6.86 -0.65
N PHE A 49 8.82 7.99 -1.20
CA PHE A 49 9.35 8.49 -2.48
C PHE A 49 10.82 8.88 -2.41
N ALA A 50 11.24 9.53 -1.33
CA ALA A 50 12.65 9.85 -1.08
C ALA A 50 13.51 8.59 -0.93
N PHE A 51 12.98 7.54 -0.31
CA PHE A 51 13.67 6.27 -0.20
C PHE A 51 13.85 5.58 -1.55
N GLU A 52 12.82 5.53 -2.40
CA GLU A 52 12.95 4.98 -3.74
C GLU A 52 13.96 5.76 -4.58
N LEU A 53 13.96 7.09 -4.47
CA LEU A 53 14.95 7.95 -5.11
C LEU A 53 16.37 7.70 -4.57
N TYR A 54 16.52 7.47 -3.27
CA TYR A 54 17.81 7.14 -2.67
C TYR A 54 18.34 5.79 -3.16
N VAL A 55 17.50 4.76 -3.21
CA VAL A 55 17.90 3.43 -3.71
C VAL A 55 18.28 3.50 -5.19
N LEU A 56 17.52 4.26 -5.99
CA LEU A 56 17.83 4.46 -7.40
C LEU A 56 19.17 5.20 -7.59
N TRP A 57 19.40 6.25 -6.78
CA TRP A 57 20.64 7.02 -6.82
C TRP A 57 21.84 6.18 -6.40
N ALA A 58 21.72 5.39 -5.32
CA ALA A 58 22.75 4.45 -4.88
C ALA A 58 23.02 3.34 -5.92
N ALA A 59 21.98 2.86 -6.61
CA ALA A 59 22.14 1.91 -7.71
C ALA A 59 22.91 2.55 -8.88
N LEU A 60 22.64 3.82 -9.20
CA LEU A 60 23.33 4.54 -10.26
C LEU A 60 24.81 4.77 -9.93
N GLU A 61 25.12 5.14 -8.69
CA GLU A 61 26.49 5.38 -8.24
C GLU A 61 27.34 4.10 -8.24
N SER A 62 26.72 2.96 -7.90
CA SER A 62 27.39 1.65 -7.98
C SER A 62 27.82 1.23 -9.39
N ILE A 63 27.26 1.86 -10.43
CA ILE A 63 27.67 1.64 -11.83
C ILE A 63 28.93 2.47 -12.17
N CYS A 64 29.09 3.65 -11.55
CA CYS A 64 30.18 4.59 -11.84
C CYS A 64 31.48 4.24 -11.10
N ASP A 65 31.39 3.70 -9.88
CA ASP A 65 32.56 3.47 -9.00
C ASP A 65 33.33 2.17 -9.28
N GLY A 66 32.93 1.37 -10.28
CA GLY A 66 33.62 0.12 -10.66
C GLY A 66 33.53 -1.02 -9.65
N ASN A 67 33.10 -0.75 -8.41
CA ASN A 67 32.67 -1.75 -7.43
C ASN A 67 31.20 -2.09 -7.69
N CYS A 68 30.97 -3.10 -8.53
CA CYS A 68 29.63 -3.63 -8.77
C CYS A 68 29.03 -4.18 -7.46
N LEU A 69 28.21 -3.38 -6.77
CA LEU A 69 27.21 -3.94 -5.87
C LEU A 69 26.35 -4.90 -6.71
N PRO A 70 26.16 -6.17 -6.28
CA PRO A 70 25.36 -7.11 -7.04
C PRO A 70 23.95 -6.52 -7.21
N SER A 71 23.60 -6.18 -8.44
CA SER A 71 22.34 -5.50 -8.81
C SER A 71 21.11 -6.26 -8.30
N GLY A 72 21.21 -7.58 -8.19
CA GLY A 72 20.18 -8.42 -7.58
C GLY A 72 19.93 -8.13 -6.09
N VAL A 73 20.95 -7.73 -5.31
CA VAL A 73 20.80 -7.43 -3.88
C VAL A 73 20.06 -6.12 -3.67
N THR A 74 20.45 -5.06 -4.36
CA THR A 74 19.78 -3.75 -4.26
C THR A 74 18.32 -3.83 -4.73
N ALA A 75 18.06 -4.53 -5.83
CA ALA A 75 16.71 -4.75 -6.34
C ALA A 75 15.86 -5.62 -5.38
N TYR A 76 16.46 -6.63 -4.76
CA TYR A 76 15.78 -7.47 -3.77
C TYR A 76 15.39 -6.68 -2.52
N PHE A 77 16.30 -5.85 -1.98
CA PHE A 77 15.99 -5.00 -0.82
C PHE A 77 14.88 -3.98 -1.13
N SER A 78 14.92 -3.34 -2.30
CA SER A 78 13.86 -2.45 -2.76
C SER A 78 12.50 -3.17 -2.84
N GLY A 79 12.48 -4.35 -3.46
CA GLY A 79 11.28 -5.18 -3.56
C GLY A 79 10.74 -5.62 -2.20
N ALA A 80 11.63 -5.97 -1.25
CA ALA A 80 11.25 -6.37 0.11
C ALA A 80 10.53 -5.24 0.87
N ILE A 81 10.98 -4.00 0.72
CA ILE A 81 10.37 -2.83 1.38
C ILE A 81 9.02 -2.48 0.75
N ASN A 82 8.89 -2.65 -0.57
CA ASN A 82 7.60 -2.47 -1.25
C ASN A 82 6.56 -3.50 -0.77
N VAL A 83 6.95 -4.78 -0.64
CA VAL A 83 6.08 -5.83 -0.06
C VAL A 83 5.74 -5.52 1.41
N LEU A 84 6.70 -5.02 2.18
CA LEU A 84 6.48 -4.64 3.58
C LEU A 84 5.43 -3.52 3.68
N THR A 85 5.53 -2.50 2.82
CA THR A 85 4.56 -1.40 2.74
C THR A 85 3.17 -1.90 2.36
N ASP A 86 3.07 -2.77 1.36
CA ASP A 86 1.80 -3.42 0.97
C ASP A 86 1.19 -4.19 2.14
N THR A 87 2.01 -4.91 2.91
CA THR A 87 1.57 -5.66 4.10
C THR A 87 0.98 -4.73 5.16
N PHE A 88 1.65 -3.60 5.44
CA PHE A 88 1.15 -2.62 6.40
C PHE A 88 -0.22 -2.05 5.99
N VAL A 89 -0.39 -1.74 4.70
CA VAL A 89 -1.65 -1.23 4.16
C VAL A 89 -2.77 -2.26 4.29
N VAL A 90 -2.50 -3.54 3.99
CA VAL A 90 -3.49 -4.63 4.17
C VAL A 90 -3.82 -4.87 5.64
N LEU A 91 -2.87 -4.69 6.57
CA LEU A 91 -3.11 -4.86 8.01
C LEU A 91 -3.89 -3.69 8.66
N LEU A 92 -3.82 -2.51 8.06
CA LEU A 92 -4.34 -1.26 8.65
C LEU A 92 -5.84 -1.30 8.95
N PRO A 93 -6.71 -1.72 8.03
CA PRO A 93 -8.13 -1.78 8.32
C PRO A 93 -8.46 -3.07 9.13
N LEU A 94 -7.59 -4.10 9.11
CA LEU A 94 -7.83 -5.39 9.78
C LEU A 94 -7.87 -5.18 11.29
N ARG A 95 -6.95 -4.33 11.77
CA ARG A 95 -6.95 -3.82 13.15
C ARG A 95 -8.16 -2.95 13.47
N ALA A 96 -8.70 -2.22 12.50
CA ALA A 96 -9.90 -1.42 12.70
C ALA A 96 -11.17 -2.28 12.80
N ILE A 97 -11.26 -3.36 12.02
CA ILE A 97 -12.41 -4.28 12.00
C ILE A 97 -12.49 -5.13 13.27
N THR A 98 -11.36 -5.61 13.80
CA THR A 98 -11.36 -6.43 15.03
C THR A 98 -11.86 -5.67 16.25
N LYS A 99 -11.77 -4.33 16.24
CA LYS A 99 -12.22 -3.47 17.35
C LYS A 99 -13.67 -2.96 17.21
N MET A 100 -14.39 -3.27 16.13
CA MET A 100 -15.71 -2.71 15.88
C MET A 100 -16.79 -3.79 15.73
N ASN A 101 -17.75 -3.82 16.67
CA ASN A 101 -18.89 -4.74 16.67
C ASN A 101 -19.92 -4.35 15.60
N MET A 102 -19.63 -4.64 14.32
CA MET A 102 -20.47 -4.29 13.17
C MET A 102 -21.42 -5.42 12.76
N ALA A 103 -22.56 -5.03 12.18
CA ALA A 103 -23.56 -5.95 11.62
C ALA A 103 -22.97 -6.83 10.51
N ARG A 104 -23.41 -8.10 10.45
CA ARG A 104 -22.82 -9.13 9.56
C ARG A 104 -22.74 -8.73 8.09
N SER A 105 -23.66 -7.91 7.58
CA SER A 105 -23.66 -7.43 6.19
C SER A 105 -22.50 -6.49 5.86
N GLN A 106 -22.08 -5.63 6.80
CA GLN A 106 -20.92 -4.75 6.62
C GLN A 106 -19.61 -5.52 6.76
N LYS A 107 -19.60 -6.57 7.59
CA LYS A 107 -18.45 -7.45 7.76
C LYS A 107 -18.09 -8.20 6.47
N VAL A 108 -19.08 -8.66 5.70
CA VAL A 108 -18.85 -9.32 4.40
C VAL A 108 -18.19 -8.39 3.39
N ARG A 109 -18.67 -7.14 3.26
CA ARG A 109 -18.06 -6.14 2.37
C ARG A 109 -16.62 -5.83 2.75
N ALA A 110 -16.34 -5.74 4.04
CA ALA A 110 -15.00 -5.54 4.54
C ALA A 110 -14.11 -6.75 4.18
N ILE A 111 -14.53 -7.98 4.50
CA ILE A 111 -13.76 -9.20 4.16
C ILE A 111 -13.46 -9.28 2.66
N ALA A 112 -14.39 -8.91 1.78
CA ALA A 112 -14.17 -8.93 0.34
C ALA A 112 -13.03 -7.99 -0.12
N VAL A 113 -13.00 -6.75 0.38
CA VAL A 113 -11.95 -5.77 0.02
C VAL A 113 -10.58 -6.21 0.55
N PHE A 114 -10.54 -6.86 1.71
CA PHE A 114 -9.30 -7.41 2.27
C PHE A 114 -8.80 -8.63 1.56
N GLY A 115 -9.71 -9.52 1.17
CA GLY A 115 -9.35 -10.70 0.39
C GLY A 115 -8.64 -10.29 -0.89
N LEU A 116 -9.12 -9.24 -1.56
CA LEU A 116 -8.45 -8.66 -2.73
C LEU A 116 -7.03 -8.16 -2.39
N GLY A 117 -6.87 -7.40 -1.32
CA GLY A 117 -5.55 -6.90 -0.89
C GLY A 117 -4.57 -8.03 -0.52
N PHE A 118 -5.08 -9.12 0.08
CA PHE A 118 -4.26 -10.28 0.41
C PHE A 118 -3.78 -11.05 -0.83
N ILE A 119 -4.62 -11.17 -1.87
CA ILE A 119 -4.23 -11.77 -3.15
C ILE A 119 -3.12 -10.95 -3.80
N VAL A 120 -3.29 -9.63 -3.88
CA VAL A 120 -2.27 -8.73 -4.44
C VAL A 120 -0.96 -8.83 -3.66
N LEU A 121 -1.03 -8.87 -2.33
CA LEU A 121 0.15 -9.05 -1.48
C LEU A 121 0.86 -10.40 -1.74
N ALA A 122 0.11 -11.49 -1.91
CA ALA A 122 0.68 -12.80 -2.23
C ALA A 122 1.41 -12.81 -3.59
N LEU A 123 0.89 -12.10 -4.58
CA LEU A 123 1.56 -11.90 -5.87
C LEU A 123 2.86 -11.11 -5.70
N SER A 124 2.84 -10.01 -4.94
CA SER A 124 4.04 -9.21 -4.65
C SER A 124 5.14 -10.04 -3.95
N ILE A 125 4.76 -10.92 -3.00
CA ILE A 125 5.69 -11.82 -2.31
C ILE A 125 6.27 -12.87 -3.27
N THR A 126 5.42 -13.48 -4.10
CA THR A 126 5.84 -14.53 -5.05
C THR A 126 6.86 -13.98 -6.05
N ARG A 127 6.59 -12.78 -6.57
CA ARG A 127 7.54 -12.03 -7.41
C ARG A 127 8.89 -11.87 -6.70
N LEU A 128 8.90 -11.38 -5.47
CA LEU A 128 10.13 -11.15 -4.71
C LEU A 128 10.92 -12.44 -4.45
N ALA A 129 10.23 -13.55 -4.15
CA ALA A 129 10.84 -14.86 -3.92
C ALA A 129 11.50 -15.45 -5.18
N LYS A 130 11.01 -15.09 -6.38
CA LYS A 130 11.55 -15.56 -7.66
C LYS A 130 12.64 -14.65 -8.23
N THR A 131 12.71 -13.38 -7.84
CA THR A 131 13.76 -12.43 -8.23
C THR A 131 15.20 -12.98 -8.11
N PRO A 132 15.62 -13.64 -7.01
CA PRO A 132 17.00 -14.13 -6.91
C PRO A 132 17.32 -15.33 -7.82
N MET A 133 16.31 -16.09 -8.26
CA MET A 133 16.51 -17.25 -9.14
C MET A 133 17.05 -16.83 -10.51
N ILE A 134 16.65 -15.66 -11.02
CA ILE A 134 17.11 -15.13 -12.32
C ILE A 134 18.63 -14.95 -12.35
N PHE A 135 19.24 -14.64 -11.20
CA PHE A 135 20.69 -14.36 -11.10
C PHE A 135 21.53 -15.60 -10.75
N THR A 136 20.91 -16.70 -10.32
CA THR A 136 21.60 -17.93 -9.91
C THR A 136 21.46 -19.06 -10.94
N GLU A 137 20.42 -19.02 -11.76
CA GLU A 137 20.15 -20.05 -12.77
C GLU A 137 21.14 -20.01 -13.93
N LYS A 138 21.51 -21.20 -14.42
CA LYS A 138 22.46 -21.38 -15.52
C LYS A 138 21.91 -20.90 -16.88
N ASP A 139 20.59 -21.02 -17.06
CA ASP A 139 19.86 -20.61 -18.26
C ASP A 139 18.88 -19.46 -17.93
N PRO A 140 19.31 -18.19 -18.02
CA PRO A 140 18.52 -17.04 -17.58
C PRO A 140 17.22 -16.87 -18.40
N THR A 141 17.19 -17.31 -19.66
CA THR A 141 16.01 -17.24 -20.53
C THR A 141 14.84 -18.07 -19.97
N TRP A 142 15.12 -19.26 -19.43
CA TRP A 142 14.11 -20.14 -18.83
C TRP A 142 13.60 -19.60 -17.49
N ALA A 143 14.51 -19.09 -16.66
CA ALA A 143 14.17 -18.48 -15.38
C ALA A 143 13.31 -17.22 -15.57
N LEU A 144 13.64 -16.39 -16.56
CA LEU A 144 12.90 -15.17 -16.87
C LEU A 144 11.48 -15.46 -17.38
N SER A 145 11.31 -16.49 -18.23
CA SER A 145 10.00 -16.93 -18.69
C SER A 145 9.11 -17.38 -17.54
N ASN A 146 9.66 -18.17 -16.60
CA ASN A 146 8.92 -18.57 -15.40
C ASN A 146 8.61 -17.37 -14.50
N PHE A 147 9.56 -16.45 -14.31
CA PHE A 147 9.34 -15.24 -13.51
C PHE A 147 8.13 -14.44 -14.02
N ALA A 148 8.05 -14.19 -15.33
CA ALA A 148 6.97 -13.39 -15.93
C ALA A 148 5.57 -13.99 -15.78
N ILE A 149 5.46 -15.31 -15.61
CA ILE A 149 4.17 -15.99 -15.40
C ILE A 149 3.68 -15.84 -13.96
N TYR A 150 4.62 -15.78 -13.00
CA TYR A 150 4.33 -15.75 -11.56
C TYR A 150 4.56 -14.37 -10.90
N SER A 151 4.94 -13.36 -11.68
CA SER A 151 5.14 -11.95 -11.27
C SER A 151 3.97 -11.07 -11.69
#